data_AF-A0A0F9ELA0-F1
#
_entry.id   AF-A0A0F9ELA0-F1
#
_cell.length_a   1.000
_cell.length_b   1.000
_cell.length_c   1.000
_cell.angle_alpha   90.00
_cell.angle_beta   90.00
_cell.angle_gamma   90.00
#
_symmetry.space_group_name_H-M   'P 1'
#
loop_
_entity.id
_entity.type
_entity.pdbx_description
1 polymer ?
#
loop_
_entity_poly.entity_id
_entity_poly.type
_entity_poly.pdbx_seq_one_letter_code
_entity_poly.pdbx_strand_id
1 'polypeptide(L)'
;MAMLAELPRRAILVLAHDGTRDRMGRYLSSGPGEIEAPQGVTVISGSPDKVSSLLRDTLAVPGASITARVRSDNGLRAYGFLPEDHSFLSFDGRAAALRRERAEAVARELRRQEELRDQQSDLRERERQAAEQLRREQGRAADERQWGTAVARNTEDSYRAYLSEYPNGLHADTARDRLADIRNDPDRIAKLAEERLELTRDQRREIQRNLSLLDYNTRGIDGIFGPGTRSAVTAWQKAQGLRANGYLDRGQIDRLDDMAARRAAELEEQAKA
;
A
#
# COMPACT_ATOMS: atom_id res chain seq x y z
N MET A 1 46.61 -59.51 -9.64
CA MET A 1 47.44 -59.17 -8.46
C MET A 1 48.17 -57.83 -8.60
N ALA A 2 48.53 -57.35 -9.81
CA ALA A 2 49.28 -56.08 -9.98
C ALA A 2 48.53 -54.80 -9.51
N MET A 3 47.21 -54.67 -9.70
CA MET A 3 46.46 -53.46 -9.30
C MET A 3 46.34 -53.26 -7.77
N LEU A 4 46.43 -54.31 -6.96
CA LEU A 4 46.27 -54.20 -5.50
C LEU A 4 47.55 -53.71 -4.81
N ALA A 5 48.71 -53.81 -5.48
CA ALA A 5 50.00 -53.37 -4.96
C ALA A 5 50.24 -51.86 -5.10
N GLU A 6 49.50 -51.17 -5.97
CA GLU A 6 49.64 -49.72 -6.20
C GLU A 6 48.97 -48.85 -5.11
N LEU A 7 48.22 -49.45 -4.18
CA LEU A 7 47.57 -48.76 -3.06
C LEU A 7 48.04 -49.32 -1.70
N PRO A 8 49.32 -49.10 -1.32
CA PRO A 8 49.84 -49.60 -0.05
C PRO A 8 49.02 -49.09 1.13
N ARG A 9 48.62 -50.01 2.03
CA ARG A 9 47.88 -49.79 3.29
C ARG A 9 46.36 -49.57 3.18
N ARG A 10 45.75 -49.78 2.01
CA ARG A 10 44.28 -49.60 1.81
C ARG A 10 43.58 -50.70 1.01
N ALA A 11 44.32 -51.64 0.45
CA ALA A 11 43.77 -52.74 -0.32
C ALA A 11 43.45 -53.94 0.60
N ILE A 12 42.19 -54.39 0.56
CA ILE A 12 41.73 -55.60 1.23
C ILE A 12 41.26 -56.58 0.16
N LEU A 13 41.79 -57.80 0.18
CA LEU A 13 41.33 -58.90 -0.65
C LEU A 13 40.54 -59.87 0.23
N VAL A 14 39.23 -60.01 -0.04
CA VAL A 14 38.36 -60.92 0.71
C VAL A 14 38.06 -62.15 -0.15
N LEU A 15 38.36 -63.33 0.37
CA LEU A 15 38.24 -64.60 -0.34
C LEU A 15 37.30 -65.52 0.43
N ALA A 16 36.15 -65.81 -0.18
CA ALA A 16 35.27 -66.86 0.30
C ALA A 16 35.73 -68.20 -0.28
N HIS A 17 35.96 -69.19 0.58
CA HIS A 17 36.15 -70.56 0.14
C HIS A 17 35.26 -71.49 0.94
N ASP A 18 34.59 -72.42 0.26
CA ASP A 18 33.87 -73.49 0.95
C ASP A 18 34.92 -74.49 1.44
N GLY A 19 35.01 -74.67 2.76
CA GLY A 19 36.04 -75.50 3.41
C GLY A 19 35.89 -77.00 3.12
N THR A 20 34.97 -77.39 2.24
CA THR A 20 34.86 -78.74 1.71
C THR A 20 36.15 -79.08 0.98
N ARG A 21 37.05 -79.80 1.67
CA ARG A 21 38.09 -80.62 1.05
C ARG A 21 37.40 -81.76 0.31
N ASP A 22 36.70 -81.43 -0.76
CA ASP A 22 36.26 -82.42 -1.72
C ASP A 22 37.55 -82.96 -2.33
N ARG A 23 37.89 -84.20 -2.02
CA ARG A 23 39.06 -84.87 -2.58
C ARG A 23 38.76 -85.10 -4.06
N MET A 24 39.02 -84.09 -4.89
CA MET A 24 38.79 -84.17 -6.34
C MET A 24 39.76 -85.14 -7.05
N GLY A 25 40.66 -85.80 -6.31
CA GLY A 25 41.53 -86.86 -6.81
C GLY A 25 42.83 -86.95 -6.01
N ARG A 26 43.66 -87.95 -6.30
CA ARG A 26 44.94 -88.20 -5.62
C ARG A 26 45.99 -87.07 -5.79
N TYR A 27 45.73 -86.13 -6.70
CA TYR A 27 46.60 -85.01 -7.04
C TYR A 27 45.88 -83.66 -7.09
N LEU A 28 44.62 -83.59 -6.65
CA LEU A 28 43.81 -82.36 -6.69
C LEU A 28 43.39 -81.97 -5.27
N SER A 29 43.86 -80.81 -4.84
CA SER A 29 43.40 -80.13 -3.62
C SER A 29 42.45 -78.99 -4.01
N SER A 30 41.24 -78.97 -3.45
CA SER A 30 40.34 -77.84 -3.60
C SER A 30 40.86 -76.63 -2.82
N GLY A 31 40.86 -75.47 -3.47
CA GLY A 31 41.31 -74.20 -2.90
C GLY A 31 42.50 -73.59 -3.65
N PRO A 32 42.73 -72.27 -3.51
CA PRO A 32 43.71 -71.49 -4.29
C PRO A 32 45.20 -71.75 -3.96
N GLY A 33 45.52 -72.78 -3.16
CA GLY A 33 46.88 -73.00 -2.66
C GLY A 33 47.29 -71.99 -1.57
N GLU A 34 48.58 -71.94 -1.21
CA GLU A 34 49.13 -70.89 -0.36
C GLU A 34 49.12 -69.57 -1.12
N ILE A 35 48.26 -68.64 -0.71
CA ILE A 35 48.21 -67.31 -1.31
C ILE A 35 49.30 -66.47 -0.65
N GLU A 36 50.41 -66.25 -1.36
CA GLU A 36 51.39 -65.25 -0.98
C GLU A 36 50.77 -63.85 -1.14
N ALA A 37 50.43 -63.22 -0.02
CA ALA A 37 49.90 -61.87 -0.01
C ALA A 37 50.98 -60.86 -0.44
N PRO A 38 50.73 -60.00 -1.44
CA PRO A 38 51.63 -58.89 -1.78
C PRO A 38 51.86 -57.97 -0.58
N GLN A 39 53.05 -57.37 -0.49
CA GLN A 39 53.38 -56.45 0.61
C GLN A 39 52.36 -55.29 0.67
N GLY A 40 51.79 -55.06 1.86
CA GLY A 40 50.85 -53.96 2.11
C GLY A 40 49.38 -54.25 1.81
N VAL A 41 49.01 -55.49 1.45
CA VAL A 41 47.62 -55.95 1.25
C VAL A 41 47.17 -56.79 2.44
N THR A 42 45.96 -56.55 2.94
CA THR A 42 45.29 -57.42 3.93
C THR A 42 44.48 -58.46 3.18
N VAL A 43 44.80 -59.75 3.32
CA VAL A 43 44.01 -60.84 2.73
C VAL A 43 43.18 -61.47 3.83
N ILE A 44 41.85 -61.51 3.68
CA ILE A 44 40.94 -62.15 4.64
C ILE A 44 40.24 -63.31 3.94
N SER A 45 40.25 -64.48 4.56
CA SER A 45 39.64 -65.70 4.03
C SER A 45 38.72 -66.36 5.05
N GLY A 46 37.69 -67.03 4.58
CA GLY A 46 36.77 -67.80 5.42
C GLY A 46 35.64 -68.43 4.61
N SER A 47 34.72 -69.11 5.29
CA SER A 47 33.52 -69.68 4.67
C SER A 47 32.63 -68.58 4.07
N PRO A 48 31.86 -68.85 2.99
CA PRO A 48 31.03 -67.85 2.32
C PRO A 48 30.12 -67.04 3.25
N ASP A 49 29.47 -67.69 4.22
CA ASP A 49 28.58 -67.00 5.17
C ASP A 49 29.32 -66.00 6.07
N LYS A 50 30.54 -66.36 6.48
CA LYS A 50 31.39 -65.52 7.33
C LYS A 50 31.95 -64.33 6.57
N VAL A 51 32.36 -64.55 5.32
CA VAL A 51 32.79 -63.48 4.42
C VAL A 51 31.63 -62.54 4.10
N SER A 52 30.44 -63.06 3.84
CA SER A 52 29.23 -62.25 3.62
C SER A 52 28.90 -61.37 4.82
N SER A 53 28.96 -61.92 6.04
CA SER A 53 28.77 -61.15 7.27
C SER A 53 29.89 -60.15 7.54
N LEU A 54 31.15 -60.45 7.21
CA LEU A 54 32.25 -59.47 7.29
C LEU A 54 32.02 -58.28 6.34
N LEU A 55 31.61 -58.56 5.09
CA LEU A 55 31.33 -57.52 4.10
C LEU A 55 30.17 -56.63 4.55
N ARG A 56 29.07 -57.23 5.00
CA ARG A 56 27.84 -56.53 5.38
C ARG A 56 27.94 -55.81 6.73
N ASP A 57 28.50 -56.47 7.73
CA ASP A 57 28.37 -56.03 9.12
C ASP A 57 29.63 -55.34 9.65
N THR A 58 30.70 -55.27 8.85
CA THR A 58 31.97 -54.67 9.28
C THR A 58 32.55 -53.77 8.20
N LEU A 59 32.70 -54.24 6.96
CA LEU A 59 33.25 -53.39 5.90
C LEU A 59 32.29 -52.28 5.47
N ALA A 60 30.98 -52.55 5.48
CA ALA A 60 29.95 -51.55 5.15
C ALA A 60 29.53 -50.66 6.34
N VAL A 61 30.03 -50.92 7.55
CA VAL A 61 29.68 -50.16 8.76
C VAL A 61 30.81 -49.17 9.09
N PRO A 62 30.57 -47.85 9.05
CA PRO A 62 31.59 -46.85 9.36
C PRO A 62 32.15 -47.01 10.78
N GLY A 63 33.47 -47.05 10.91
CA GLY A 63 34.20 -47.19 12.18
C GLY A 63 34.27 -48.62 12.74
N ALA A 64 33.65 -49.62 12.11
CA ALA A 64 33.78 -51.00 12.55
C ALA A 64 35.20 -51.54 12.30
N SER A 65 35.79 -52.14 13.34
CA SER A 65 37.16 -52.68 13.28
C SER A 65 37.19 -54.05 12.61
N ILE A 66 37.88 -54.12 11.47
CA ILE A 66 38.11 -55.37 10.73
C ILE A 66 38.95 -56.33 11.58
N THR A 67 39.97 -55.80 12.26
CA THR A 67 40.90 -56.57 13.08
C THR A 67 40.19 -57.22 14.27
N ALA A 68 39.33 -56.47 14.97
CA ALA A 68 38.51 -57.03 16.05
C ALA A 68 37.57 -58.12 15.55
N ARG A 69 37.02 -57.96 14.34
CA ARG A 69 36.12 -58.95 13.73
C ARG A 69 36.84 -60.24 13.35
N VAL A 70 38.04 -60.16 12.77
CA VAL A 70 38.82 -61.35 12.41
C VAL A 70 39.33 -62.08 13.66
N ARG A 71 39.74 -61.36 14.71
CA ARG A 71 40.21 -61.98 15.97
C ARG A 71 39.10 -62.65 16.77
N SER A 72 37.86 -62.16 16.68
CA SER A 72 36.72 -62.71 17.44
C SER A 72 35.96 -63.82 16.72
N ASP A 73 36.16 -63.99 15.40
CA ASP A 73 35.51 -65.03 14.60
C ASP A 73 36.52 -66.07 14.12
N ASN A 74 36.54 -67.24 14.76
CA ASN A 74 37.42 -68.35 14.42
C ASN A 74 37.23 -68.89 12.99
N GLY A 75 36.15 -68.50 12.30
CA GLY A 75 35.88 -68.83 10.90
C GLY A 75 36.53 -67.88 9.88
N LEU A 76 37.19 -66.82 10.33
CA LEU A 76 37.91 -65.87 9.50
C LEU A 76 39.42 -65.95 9.79
N ARG A 77 40.23 -65.92 8.74
CA ARG A 77 41.70 -65.84 8.84
C ARG A 77 42.17 -64.65 8.06
N ALA A 78 43.03 -63.83 8.66
CA ALA A 78 43.75 -62.77 7.96
C ALA A 78 45.21 -63.14 7.74
N TYR A 79 45.73 -62.78 6.57
CA TYR A 79 47.11 -62.92 6.17
C TYR A 79 47.64 -61.54 5.72
N GLY A 80 48.95 -61.34 5.85
CA GLY A 80 49.60 -60.09 5.48
C GLY A 80 49.50 -59.02 6.57
N PHE A 81 49.31 -57.76 6.16
CA PHE A 81 49.34 -56.61 7.05
C PHE A 81 47.96 -56.34 7.66
N LEU A 82 47.81 -56.48 8.98
CA LEU A 82 46.55 -56.20 9.70
C LEU A 82 46.82 -55.17 10.83
N PRO A 83 46.57 -53.87 10.61
CA PRO A 83 46.74 -52.84 11.64
C PRO A 83 45.79 -53.03 12.81
N GLU A 84 46.15 -52.58 14.01
CA GLU A 84 45.34 -52.83 15.22
C GLU A 84 43.97 -52.12 15.20
N ASP A 85 43.83 -50.99 14.49
CA ASP A 85 42.61 -50.16 14.45
C ASP A 85 42.09 -49.86 13.02
N HIS A 86 42.22 -50.81 12.10
CA HIS A 86 41.79 -50.58 10.72
C HIS A 86 40.26 -50.67 10.58
N SER A 87 39.62 -49.55 10.21
CA SER A 87 38.26 -49.51 9.68
C SER A 87 38.30 -49.16 8.19
N PHE A 88 37.50 -49.84 7.39
CA PHE A 88 37.47 -49.62 5.94
C PHE A 88 36.79 -48.30 5.58
N LEU A 89 35.69 -48.00 6.27
CA LEU A 89 34.98 -46.73 6.17
C LEU A 89 35.25 -45.92 7.45
N SER A 90 36.08 -44.89 7.37
CA SER A 90 36.33 -43.99 8.50
C SER A 90 35.14 -43.04 8.72
N PHE A 91 34.74 -42.81 9.97
CA PHE A 91 33.85 -41.70 10.31
C PHE A 91 34.64 -40.40 10.15
N ASP A 92 34.58 -39.81 8.96
CA ASP A 92 35.35 -38.60 8.66
C ASP A 92 34.65 -37.40 9.32
N GLY A 93 34.89 -37.23 10.63
CA GLY A 93 34.25 -36.20 11.45
C GLY A 93 34.44 -34.78 10.92
N ARG A 94 35.53 -34.55 10.15
CA ARG A 94 35.76 -33.30 9.42
C ARG A 94 34.75 -33.07 8.31
N ALA A 95 34.39 -34.10 7.54
CA ALA A 95 33.38 -34.01 6.50
C ALA A 95 31.98 -33.79 7.10
N ALA A 96 31.69 -34.36 8.27
CA ALA A 96 30.44 -34.09 9.00
C ALA A 96 30.39 -32.64 9.53
N ALA A 97 31.50 -32.14 10.10
CA ALA A 97 31.61 -30.76 10.58
C ALA A 97 31.44 -29.72 9.46
N LEU A 98 32.11 -29.91 8.32
CA LEU A 98 31.98 -29.02 7.16
C LEU A 98 30.55 -29.00 6.59
N ARG A 99 29.84 -30.13 6.60
CA ARG A 99 28.43 -30.18 6.18
C ARG A 99 27.53 -29.40 7.14
N ARG A 100 27.77 -29.49 8.45
CA ARG A 100 27.03 -28.71 9.46
C ARG A 100 27.31 -27.22 9.32
N GLU A 101 28.57 -26.82 9.20
CA GLU A 101 28.96 -25.42 9.02
C GLU A 101 28.34 -24.82 7.74
N ARG A 102 28.35 -25.56 6.62
CA ARG A 102 27.66 -25.15 5.39
C ARG A 102 26.15 -25.05 5.57
N ALA A 103 25.52 -26.02 6.24
CA ALA A 103 24.09 -25.98 6.51
C ALA A 103 23.71 -24.79 7.40
N GLU A 104 24.51 -24.48 8.42
CA GLU A 104 24.32 -23.31 9.27
C GLU A 104 24.53 -21.99 8.51
N ALA A 105 25.51 -21.92 7.60
CA ALA A 105 25.71 -20.75 6.75
C ALA A 105 24.50 -20.51 5.83
N VAL A 106 23.96 -21.56 5.22
CA VAL A 106 22.73 -21.47 4.41
C VAL A 106 21.54 -21.07 5.28
N ALA A 107 21.39 -21.64 6.48
CA ALA A 107 20.30 -21.28 7.39
C ALA A 107 20.40 -19.82 7.86
N ARG A 108 21.61 -19.30 8.11
CA ARG A 108 21.83 -17.87 8.42
C ARG A 108 21.43 -16.98 7.25
N GLU A 109 21.81 -17.36 6.04
CA GLU A 109 21.48 -16.59 4.83
C GLU A 109 19.96 -16.59 4.56
N LEU A 110 19.30 -17.74 4.71
CA LEU A 110 17.84 -17.82 4.55
C LEU A 110 17.10 -16.95 5.57
N ARG A 111 17.51 -16.97 6.85
CA ARG A 111 16.95 -16.08 7.88
C ARG A 111 17.14 -14.61 7.51
N ARG A 112 18.33 -14.24 7.02
CA ARG A 112 18.61 -12.88 6.55
C ARG A 112 17.73 -12.48 5.37
N GLN A 113 17.51 -13.38 4.40
CA GLN A 113 16.65 -13.11 3.25
C GLN A 113 15.17 -12.98 3.65
N GLU A 114 14.72 -13.78 4.60
CA GLU A 114 13.38 -13.69 5.17
C GLU A 114 13.19 -12.36 5.91
N GLU A 115 14.12 -11.99 6.80
CA GLU A 115 14.11 -10.68 7.48
C GLU A 115 14.08 -9.50 6.50
N LEU A 116 14.87 -9.56 5.42
CA LEU A 116 14.87 -8.52 4.38
C LEU A 116 13.53 -8.46 3.62
N ARG A 117 12.92 -9.62 3.36
CA ARG A 117 11.61 -9.70 2.70
C ARG A 117 10.53 -9.07 3.58
N ASP A 118 10.56 -9.36 4.87
CA ASP A 118 9.61 -8.80 5.85
C ASP A 118 9.79 -7.29 6.00
N GLN A 119 11.05 -6.82 6.10
CA GLN A 119 11.36 -5.40 6.10
C GLN A 119 10.86 -4.70 4.83
N GLN A 120 11.01 -5.33 3.66
CA GLN A 120 10.48 -4.79 2.41
C GLN A 120 8.95 -4.75 2.37
N SER A 121 8.25 -5.74 2.92
CA SER A 121 6.78 -5.67 3.01
C SER A 121 6.32 -4.54 3.93
N ASP A 122 6.96 -4.36 5.08
CA ASP A 122 6.63 -3.30 6.03
C ASP A 122 6.84 -1.91 5.42
N LEU A 123 7.94 -1.73 4.70
CA LEU A 123 8.22 -0.49 3.98
C LEU A 123 7.15 -0.21 2.92
N ARG A 124 6.79 -1.21 2.10
CA ARG A 124 5.74 -1.07 1.09
C ARG A 124 4.38 -0.75 1.70
N GLU A 125 4.05 -1.32 2.86
CA GLU A 125 2.80 -1.01 3.55
C GLU A 125 2.81 0.43 4.07
N ARG A 126 3.90 0.87 4.71
CA ARG A 126 4.06 2.26 5.15
C ARG A 126 3.97 3.25 3.99
N GLU A 127 4.60 2.96 2.86
CA GLU A 127 4.50 3.78 1.65
C GLU A 127 3.08 3.86 1.12
N ARG A 128 2.34 2.73 1.10
CA ARG A 128 0.93 2.71 0.70
C ARG A 128 0.06 3.55 1.63
N GLN A 129 0.23 3.40 2.95
CA GLN A 129 -0.50 4.18 3.95
C GLN A 129 -0.18 5.68 3.82
N ALA A 130 1.08 6.05 3.67
CA ALA A 130 1.51 7.43 3.47
C ALA A 130 0.93 8.02 2.17
N ALA A 131 0.94 7.27 1.07
CA ALA A 131 0.37 7.70 -0.21
C ALA A 131 -1.17 7.83 -0.14
N GLU A 132 -1.84 7.01 0.65
CA GLU A 132 -3.28 7.14 0.90
C GLU A 132 -3.58 8.38 1.76
N GLN A 133 -2.84 8.58 2.85
CA GLN A 133 -2.97 9.77 3.69
C GLN A 133 -2.76 11.04 2.88
N LEU A 134 -1.70 11.10 2.08
CA LEU A 134 -1.43 12.24 1.21
C LEU A 134 -2.58 12.50 0.23
N ARG A 135 -3.15 11.46 -0.39
CA ARG A 135 -4.31 11.60 -1.27
C ARG A 135 -5.54 12.13 -0.53
N ARG A 136 -5.80 11.65 0.69
CA ARG A 136 -6.88 12.15 1.55
C ARG A 136 -6.68 13.61 1.91
N GLU A 137 -5.47 14.01 2.27
CA GLU A 137 -5.10 15.40 2.58
C GLU A 137 -5.24 16.31 1.35
N GLN A 138 -4.77 15.86 0.19
CA GLN A 138 -4.93 16.58 -1.07
C GLN A 138 -6.42 16.77 -1.42
N GLY A 139 -7.25 15.74 -1.22
CA GLY A 139 -8.69 15.81 -1.40
C GLY A 139 -9.33 16.83 -0.45
N ARG A 140 -8.98 16.81 0.83
CA ARG A 140 -9.42 17.81 1.82
C ARG A 140 -8.98 19.23 1.45
N ALA A 141 -7.74 19.39 1.01
CA ALA A 141 -7.23 20.70 0.58
C ALA A 141 -7.93 21.20 -0.69
N ALA A 142 -8.33 20.30 -1.59
CA ALA A 142 -9.12 20.66 -2.77
C ALA A 142 -10.55 21.09 -2.41
N ASP A 143 -11.21 20.33 -1.53
CA ASP A 143 -12.51 20.68 -0.92
C ASP A 143 -12.45 22.08 -0.30
N GLU A 144 -11.46 22.34 0.58
CA GLU A 144 -11.30 23.64 1.25
C GLU A 144 -11.10 24.81 0.27
N ARG A 145 -10.34 24.62 -0.81
CA ARG A 145 -10.17 25.66 -1.85
C ARG A 145 -11.47 25.95 -2.59
N GLN A 146 -12.23 24.91 -2.93
CA GLN A 146 -13.52 25.07 -3.61
C GLN A 146 -14.54 25.74 -2.69
N TRP A 147 -14.55 25.35 -1.41
CA TRP A 147 -15.34 25.99 -0.38
C TRP A 147 -14.99 27.49 -0.24
N GLY A 148 -13.71 27.83 -0.15
CA GLY A 148 -13.27 29.23 -0.08
C GLY A 148 -13.74 30.06 -1.29
N THR A 149 -13.75 29.47 -2.48
CA THR A 149 -14.29 30.11 -3.69
C THR A 149 -15.82 30.31 -3.59
N ALA A 150 -16.53 29.33 -3.06
CA ALA A 150 -17.98 29.40 -2.87
C ALA A 150 -18.37 30.51 -1.89
N VAL A 151 -17.67 30.61 -0.76
CA VAL A 151 -17.88 31.65 0.26
C VAL A 151 -17.51 33.04 -0.25
N ALA A 152 -16.40 33.17 -0.99
CA ALA A 152 -15.97 34.46 -1.53
C ALA A 152 -16.98 35.06 -2.53
N ARG A 153 -17.62 34.20 -3.35
CA ARG A 153 -18.66 34.63 -4.30
C ARG A 153 -20.02 34.78 -3.64
N ASN A 154 -20.35 33.92 -2.68
CA ASN A 154 -21.60 33.89 -1.95
C ASN A 154 -22.86 33.95 -2.84
N THR A 155 -22.88 33.17 -3.92
CA THR A 155 -24.01 33.09 -4.85
C THR A 155 -24.62 31.69 -4.87
N GLU A 156 -25.86 31.56 -5.35
CA GLU A 156 -26.49 30.24 -5.53
C GLU A 156 -25.62 29.32 -6.39
N ASP A 157 -25.11 29.82 -7.52
CA ASP A 157 -24.31 29.03 -8.45
C ASP A 157 -23.01 28.54 -7.82
N SER A 158 -22.37 29.36 -6.97
CA SER A 158 -21.11 28.98 -6.33
C SER A 158 -21.30 27.86 -5.31
N TYR A 159 -22.37 27.89 -4.50
CA TYR A 159 -22.69 26.81 -3.58
C TYR A 159 -23.19 25.55 -4.29
N ARG A 160 -23.95 25.69 -5.39
CA ARG A 160 -24.36 24.54 -6.23
C ARG A 160 -23.16 23.86 -6.87
N ALA A 161 -22.19 24.61 -7.38
CA ALA A 161 -20.97 24.06 -7.95
C ALA A 161 -20.17 23.28 -6.90
N TYR A 162 -19.99 23.86 -5.71
CA TYR A 162 -19.35 23.17 -4.58
C TYR A 162 -20.05 21.84 -4.24
N LEU A 163 -21.38 21.86 -4.06
CA LEU A 163 -22.16 20.66 -3.72
C LEU A 163 -22.18 19.60 -4.83
N SER A 164 -22.02 20.01 -6.09
CA SER A 164 -21.93 19.07 -7.21
C SER A 164 -20.61 18.30 -7.21
N GLU A 165 -19.53 18.92 -6.75
CA GLU A 165 -18.18 18.33 -6.74
C GLU A 165 -17.88 17.61 -5.42
N TYR A 166 -18.36 18.16 -4.31
CA TYR A 166 -18.17 17.64 -2.95
C TYR A 166 -19.52 17.41 -2.24
N PRO A 167 -20.39 16.51 -2.72
CA PRO A 167 -21.73 16.30 -2.17
C PRO A 167 -21.73 15.80 -0.71
N ASN A 168 -20.65 15.14 -0.29
CA ASN A 168 -20.40 14.69 1.08
C ASN A 168 -19.08 15.27 1.63
N GLY A 169 -18.68 16.45 1.13
CA GLY A 169 -17.49 17.17 1.58
C GLY A 169 -17.63 17.72 3.00
N LEU A 170 -16.55 18.29 3.52
CA LEU A 170 -16.49 18.84 4.88
C LEU A 170 -17.51 19.95 5.11
N HIS A 171 -17.81 20.74 4.07
CA HIS A 171 -18.70 21.92 4.16
C HIS A 171 -20.04 21.70 3.45
N ALA A 172 -20.39 20.46 3.10
CA ALA A 172 -21.61 20.17 2.34
C ALA A 172 -22.88 20.62 3.06
N ASP A 173 -22.98 20.40 4.37
CA ASP A 173 -24.16 20.81 5.15
C ASP A 173 -24.28 22.34 5.19
N THR A 174 -23.19 23.03 5.55
CA THR A 174 -23.13 24.49 5.55
C THR A 174 -23.46 25.07 4.17
N ALA A 175 -22.97 24.47 3.09
CA ALA A 175 -23.27 24.92 1.72
C ALA A 175 -24.75 24.75 1.37
N ARG A 176 -25.41 23.67 1.81
CA ARG A 176 -26.85 23.47 1.62
C ARG A 176 -27.67 24.49 2.39
N ASP A 177 -27.28 24.79 3.63
CA ASP A 177 -27.95 25.81 4.45
C ASP A 177 -27.83 27.20 3.81
N ARG A 178 -26.61 27.60 3.40
CA ARG A 178 -26.38 28.86 2.69
C ARG A 178 -27.19 28.97 1.39
N LEU A 179 -27.25 27.87 0.64
CA LEU A 179 -28.04 27.81 -0.58
C LEU A 179 -29.55 27.93 -0.28
N ALA A 180 -30.03 27.30 0.78
CA ALA A 180 -31.41 27.41 1.22
C ALA A 180 -31.74 28.86 1.63
N ASP A 181 -30.88 29.50 2.42
CA ASP A 181 -31.05 30.91 2.81
C ASP A 181 -31.13 31.83 1.58
N ILE A 182 -30.23 31.66 0.61
CA ILE A 182 -30.25 32.44 -0.64
C ILE A 182 -31.54 32.19 -1.44
N ARG A 183 -32.01 30.95 -1.48
CA ARG A 183 -33.25 30.61 -2.20
C ARG A 183 -34.52 31.09 -1.50
N ASN A 184 -34.49 31.08 -0.18
CA ASN A 184 -35.61 31.45 0.68
C ASN A 184 -35.68 32.95 0.94
N ASP A 185 -34.71 33.75 0.47
CA ASP A 185 -34.80 35.22 0.48
C ASP A 185 -36.10 35.65 -0.24
N PRO A 186 -37.10 36.16 0.50
CA PRO A 186 -38.43 36.41 -0.02
C PRO A 186 -38.43 37.49 -1.11
N ASP A 187 -37.43 38.37 -1.11
CA ASP A 187 -37.35 39.52 -2.00
C ASP A 187 -36.25 39.36 -3.07
N ARG A 188 -35.60 38.19 -3.16
CA ARG A 188 -34.57 37.88 -4.15
C ARG A 188 -34.98 38.21 -5.58
N ILE A 189 -36.20 37.82 -5.98
CA ILE A 189 -36.71 38.06 -7.32
C ILE A 189 -36.78 39.56 -7.61
N ALA A 190 -37.19 40.36 -6.62
CA ALA A 190 -37.27 41.81 -6.74
C ALA A 190 -35.87 42.45 -6.79
N LYS A 191 -34.93 41.98 -5.95
CA LYS A 191 -33.53 42.42 -5.98
C LYS A 191 -32.88 42.16 -7.35
N LEU A 192 -33.03 40.95 -7.88
CA LEU A 192 -32.50 40.59 -9.20
C LEU A 192 -33.20 41.36 -10.34
N ALA A 193 -34.48 41.72 -10.18
CA ALA A 193 -35.18 42.55 -11.15
C ALA A 193 -34.58 43.96 -11.19
N GLU A 194 -34.33 44.59 -10.04
CA GLU A 194 -33.69 45.91 -9.94
C GLU A 194 -32.24 45.89 -10.47
N GLU A 195 -31.46 44.85 -10.12
CA GLU A 195 -30.08 44.68 -10.60
C GLU A 195 -30.01 44.57 -12.13
N ARG A 196 -30.95 43.86 -12.76
CA ARG A 196 -31.04 43.73 -14.23
C ARG A 196 -31.41 45.01 -14.97
N LEU A 197 -31.89 46.03 -14.25
CA LEU A 197 -32.09 47.35 -14.85
C LEU A 197 -30.77 48.07 -15.12
N GLU A 198 -29.67 47.60 -14.52
CA GLU A 198 -28.32 48.14 -14.67
C GLU A 198 -28.28 49.67 -14.49
N LEU A 199 -29.06 50.16 -13.52
CA LEU A 199 -29.24 51.59 -13.30
C LEU A 199 -27.89 52.29 -13.14
N THR A 200 -27.69 53.39 -13.87
CA THR A 200 -26.51 54.22 -13.69
C THR A 200 -26.59 54.98 -12.37
N ARG A 201 -25.46 55.53 -11.91
CA ARG A 201 -25.46 56.35 -10.69
C ARG A 201 -26.38 57.57 -10.81
N ASP A 202 -26.48 58.16 -12.00
CA ASP A 202 -27.30 59.33 -12.24
C ASP A 202 -28.80 58.98 -12.29
N GLN A 203 -29.15 57.83 -12.89
CA GLN A 203 -30.52 57.28 -12.79
C GLN A 203 -30.91 57.01 -11.34
N ARG A 204 -30.00 56.44 -10.53
CA ARG A 204 -30.25 56.24 -9.09
C ARG A 204 -30.45 57.57 -8.34
N ARG A 205 -29.70 58.61 -8.66
CA ARG A 205 -29.88 59.95 -8.08
C ARG A 205 -31.20 60.58 -8.50
N GLU A 206 -31.63 60.36 -9.73
CA GLU A 206 -32.93 60.80 -10.22
C GLU A 206 -34.08 60.14 -9.45
N ILE A 207 -34.03 58.83 -9.28
CA ILE A 207 -34.99 58.10 -8.44
C ILE A 207 -35.00 58.64 -7.00
N GLN A 208 -33.83 58.89 -6.39
CA GLN A 208 -33.75 59.47 -5.04
C GLN A 208 -34.34 60.89 -4.97
N ARG A 209 -34.15 61.71 -6.01
CA ARG A 209 -34.79 63.04 -6.14
C ARG A 209 -36.30 62.91 -6.24
N ASN A 210 -36.78 62.00 -7.09
CA ASN A 210 -38.21 61.78 -7.31
C ASN A 210 -38.90 61.29 -6.03
N LEU A 211 -38.28 60.36 -5.30
CA LEU A 211 -38.74 59.95 -3.97
C LEU A 211 -38.81 61.12 -2.99
N SER A 212 -37.75 61.95 -2.94
CA SER A 212 -37.70 63.10 -2.02
C SER A 212 -38.74 64.17 -2.37
N LEU A 213 -38.98 64.43 -3.66
CA LEU A 213 -39.99 65.36 -4.16
C LEU A 213 -41.41 64.93 -3.79
N LEU A 214 -41.63 63.62 -3.71
CA LEU A 214 -42.88 63.01 -3.28
C LEU A 214 -42.94 62.77 -1.76
N ASP A 215 -42.09 63.45 -0.98
CA ASP A 215 -42.00 63.41 0.48
C ASP A 215 -41.55 62.05 1.09
N TYR A 216 -40.93 61.17 0.29
CA TYR A 216 -40.29 59.93 0.77
C TYR A 216 -38.80 60.15 1.04
N ASN A 217 -38.43 60.26 2.32
CA ASN A 217 -37.07 60.60 2.73
C ASN A 217 -36.05 59.48 2.48
N THR A 218 -35.17 59.66 1.48
CA THR A 218 -34.07 58.73 1.14
C THR A 218 -32.83 58.88 2.03
N ARG A 219 -32.80 59.88 2.91
CA ARG A 219 -31.64 60.29 3.73
C ARG A 219 -30.42 60.72 2.90
N GLY A 220 -30.67 61.32 1.74
CA GLY A 220 -29.64 61.86 0.85
C GLY A 220 -29.82 61.45 -0.62
N ILE A 221 -29.14 62.16 -1.51
CA ILE A 221 -29.18 61.97 -2.97
C ILE A 221 -27.74 61.80 -3.47
N ASP A 222 -27.21 60.59 -3.31
CA ASP A 222 -25.82 60.24 -3.56
C ASP A 222 -25.64 59.23 -4.69
N GLY A 223 -26.74 58.65 -5.18
CA GLY A 223 -26.78 57.57 -6.17
C GLY A 223 -26.48 56.20 -5.58
N ILE A 224 -26.52 56.04 -4.25
CA ILE A 224 -26.28 54.79 -3.54
C ILE A 224 -27.60 54.35 -2.88
N PHE A 225 -28.09 53.17 -3.22
CA PHE A 225 -29.32 52.62 -2.64
C PHE A 225 -29.04 51.91 -1.32
N GLY A 226 -28.72 52.70 -0.29
CA GLY A 226 -28.53 52.24 1.09
C GLY A 226 -29.85 52.08 1.87
N PRO A 227 -29.77 51.81 3.18
CA PRO A 227 -30.95 51.58 4.03
C PRO A 227 -31.99 52.74 4.03
N GLY A 228 -31.53 53.98 3.86
CA GLY A 228 -32.39 55.16 3.69
C GLY A 228 -33.27 55.07 2.45
N THR A 229 -32.65 54.94 1.29
CA THR A 229 -33.36 54.78 0.01
C THR A 229 -34.28 53.56 0.00
N ARG A 230 -33.85 52.42 0.56
CA ARG A 230 -34.70 51.22 0.68
C ARG A 230 -35.96 51.49 1.49
N SER A 231 -35.83 52.18 2.63
CA SER A 231 -36.98 52.56 3.47
C SER A 231 -37.95 53.48 2.71
N ALA A 232 -37.42 54.44 1.94
CA ALA A 232 -38.22 55.35 1.11
C ALA A 232 -38.98 54.62 0.01
N VAL A 233 -38.32 53.70 -0.71
CA VAL A 233 -38.95 52.85 -1.73
C VAL A 233 -40.05 51.99 -1.12
N THR A 234 -39.78 51.32 0.02
CA THR A 234 -40.79 50.52 0.73
C THR A 234 -42.02 51.36 1.12
N ALA A 235 -41.81 52.59 1.62
CA ALA A 235 -42.89 53.49 1.98
C ALA A 235 -43.71 53.92 0.75
N TRP A 236 -43.04 54.27 -0.36
CA TRP A 236 -43.68 54.60 -1.63
C TRP A 236 -44.48 53.41 -2.18
N GLN A 237 -43.89 52.21 -2.24
CA GLN A 237 -44.57 50.99 -2.69
C GLN A 237 -45.83 50.71 -1.86
N LYS A 238 -45.74 50.83 -0.53
CA LYS A 238 -46.87 50.67 0.37
C LYS A 238 -47.98 51.68 0.09
N ALA A 239 -47.64 52.93 -0.15
CA ALA A 239 -48.61 53.98 -0.52
C ALA A 239 -49.27 53.71 -1.89
N GLN A 240 -48.58 53.04 -2.80
CA GLN A 240 -49.11 52.63 -4.11
C GLN A 240 -49.90 51.31 -4.08
N GLY A 241 -50.10 50.69 -2.91
CA GLY A 241 -50.76 49.38 -2.79
C GLY A 241 -49.95 48.22 -3.41
N LEU A 242 -48.65 48.42 -3.61
CA LEU A 242 -47.72 47.41 -4.13
C LEU A 242 -47.11 46.58 -2.99
N ARG A 243 -46.54 45.43 -3.33
CA ARG A 243 -45.72 44.66 -2.39
C ARG A 243 -44.50 45.49 -1.99
N ALA A 244 -44.40 45.85 -0.72
CA ALA A 244 -43.37 46.74 -0.18
C ALA A 244 -42.05 46.02 0.13
N ASN A 245 -41.36 45.55 -0.93
CA ASN A 245 -40.09 44.81 -0.83
C ASN A 245 -38.84 45.72 -0.85
N GLY A 246 -39.00 47.03 -1.11
CA GLY A 246 -37.89 48.00 -1.12
C GLY A 246 -37.01 47.99 -2.38
N TYR A 247 -37.39 47.24 -3.43
CA TYR A 247 -36.69 47.16 -4.71
C TYR A 247 -37.60 47.57 -5.87
N LEU A 248 -37.09 48.38 -6.79
CA LEU A 248 -37.87 48.91 -7.91
C LEU A 248 -37.73 48.04 -9.16
N ASP A 249 -38.83 47.84 -9.88
CA ASP A 249 -38.83 47.35 -11.26
C ASP A 249 -38.99 48.52 -12.26
N ARG A 250 -38.85 48.26 -13.57
CA ARG A 250 -38.95 49.31 -14.60
C ARG A 250 -40.29 50.05 -14.55
N GLY A 251 -41.40 49.34 -14.43
CA GLY A 251 -42.73 49.96 -14.42
C GLY A 251 -42.99 50.78 -13.15
N GLN A 252 -42.37 50.39 -12.03
CA GLN A 252 -42.38 51.18 -10.80
C GLN A 252 -41.59 52.47 -10.94
N ILE A 253 -40.42 52.44 -11.61
CA ILE A 253 -39.65 53.65 -11.91
C ILE A 253 -40.44 54.59 -12.81
N ASP A 254 -41.00 54.08 -13.91
CA ASP A 254 -41.79 54.91 -14.83
C ASP A 254 -42.96 55.59 -14.10
N ARG A 255 -43.65 54.85 -13.22
CA ARG A 255 -44.72 55.41 -12.38
C ARG A 255 -44.22 56.46 -11.39
N LEU A 256 -43.09 56.22 -10.74
CA LEU A 256 -42.48 57.16 -9.80
C LEU A 256 -42.11 58.46 -10.52
N ASP A 257 -41.54 58.37 -11.72
CA ASP A 257 -41.12 59.48 -12.54
C ASP A 257 -42.34 60.32 -12.99
N ASP A 258 -43.41 59.67 -13.44
CA ASP A 258 -44.68 60.32 -13.79
C ASP A 258 -45.29 61.09 -12.61
N MET A 259 -45.29 60.48 -11.42
CA MET A 259 -45.79 61.12 -10.20
C MET A 259 -44.94 62.33 -9.81
N ALA A 260 -43.62 62.19 -9.86
CA ALA A 260 -42.69 63.27 -9.54
C ALA A 260 -42.82 64.43 -10.52
N ALA A 261 -42.99 64.16 -11.82
CA ALA A 261 -43.21 65.19 -12.84
C ALA A 261 -44.49 66.00 -12.58
N ARG A 262 -45.60 65.33 -12.19
CA ARG A 262 -46.85 66.02 -11.81
C ARG A 262 -46.64 66.89 -10.58
N ARG A 263 -45.98 66.37 -9.55
CA ARG A 263 -45.68 67.12 -8.32
C ARG A 263 -44.80 68.34 -8.58
N ALA A 264 -43.81 68.21 -9.46
CA ALA A 264 -42.95 69.32 -9.86
C ALA A 264 -43.77 70.44 -10.54
N ALA A 265 -44.65 70.09 -11.48
CA ALA A 265 -45.50 71.04 -12.18
C ALA A 265 -46.46 71.78 -11.21
N GLU A 266 -47.06 71.06 -10.26
CA GLU A 266 -47.91 71.67 -9.23
C GLU A 266 -47.16 72.70 -8.38
N LEU A 267 -45.93 72.38 -7.98
CA LEU A 267 -45.09 73.29 -7.18
C LEU A 267 -44.66 74.52 -7.98
N GLU A 268 -44.39 74.37 -9.28
CA GLU A 268 -44.05 75.49 -10.14
C GLU A 268 -45.23 76.46 -10.32
N GLU A 269 -46.44 75.94 -10.52
CA GLU A 269 -47.64 76.78 -10.61
C GLU A 269 -47.97 77.46 -9.28
N GLN A 270 -47.78 76.77 -8.14
CA GLN A 270 -47.91 77.39 -6.82
C GLN A 270 -46.88 78.49 -6.58
N ALA A 271 -45.68 78.39 -7.13
CA ALA A 271 -44.65 79.42 -7.02
C ALA A 271 -44.90 80.64 -7.92
N LYS A 272 -45.75 80.50 -8.94
CA LYS A 272 -46.16 81.59 -9.86
C LYS A 272 -47.40 82.35 -9.39
N ALA A 273 -48.23 81.74 -8.54
CA ALA A 273 -49.46 82.31 -7.99
C ALA A 273 -49.19 83.22 -6.78
#